data_AF-A0A527GHR8-F1
#
_entry.id   AF-A0A527GHR8-F1
#
_cell.length_a   1.000
_cell.length_b   1.000
_cell.length_c   1.000
_cell.angle_alpha   90.00
_cell.angle_beta   90.00
_cell.angle_gamma   90.00
#
_symmetry.space_group_name_H-M   'P 1'
#
loop_
_entity.id
_entity.type
_entity.pdbx_description
1 polymer ?
#
loop_
_entity_poly.entity_id
_entity_poly.type
_entity_poly.pdbx_seq_one_letter_code
_entity_poly.pdbx_strand_id
1 'polypeptide(L)'
;MERLTGRIILLWGWRRALVAFLAGAFAVLGQAPYDFFAACFVSFPLLVWLLDGATGEASGSLFRRLRPAFAVGWWFGFGYFLAGLWWIGSALLVEADSFAWALPFAVVGIPFMLAFFYGFAAIVARLLWSNDIGRIAALAFG
;
A
#
# COMPACT_ATOMS: atom_id res chain seq x y z
N MET A 1 -13.53 -18.77 4.40
CA MET A 1 -12.26 -18.09 4.08
C MET A 1 -11.92 -18.21 2.59
N GLU A 2 -11.87 -19.41 2.03
CA GLU A 2 -11.48 -19.67 0.61
C GLU A 2 -12.23 -18.84 -0.45
N ARG A 3 -13.55 -18.62 -0.30
CA ARG A 3 -14.35 -17.83 -1.26
C ARG A 3 -14.00 -16.33 -1.30
N LEU A 4 -13.65 -15.73 -0.15
CA LEU A 4 -13.24 -14.33 -0.07
C LEU A 4 -11.82 -14.15 -0.61
N THR A 5 -10.92 -15.06 -0.22
CA THR A 5 -9.54 -15.12 -0.71
C THR A 5 -9.51 -15.26 -2.24
N GLY A 6 -10.31 -16.16 -2.83
CA GLY A 6 -10.40 -16.32 -4.28
C GLY A 6 -10.89 -15.06 -5.01
N ARG A 7 -11.87 -14.34 -4.45
CA ARG A 7 -12.35 -13.07 -5.05
C ARG A 7 -11.32 -11.97 -5.00
N ILE A 8 -10.56 -11.87 -3.90
CA ILE A 8 -9.51 -10.85 -3.73
C ILE A 8 -8.30 -11.16 -4.63
N ILE A 9 -7.92 -12.43 -4.75
CA ILE A 9 -6.84 -12.89 -5.64
C ILE A 9 -7.20 -12.65 -7.12
N LEU A 10 -8.48 -12.78 -7.48
CA LEU A 10 -8.97 -12.51 -8.85
C LEU A 10 -9.11 -11.01 -9.17
N LEU A 11 -8.84 -10.11 -8.21
CA LEU A 11 -8.87 -8.68 -8.50
C LEU A 11 -7.70 -8.30 -9.40
N TRP A 12 -8.03 -7.71 -10.54
CA TRP A 12 -7.08 -7.19 -11.50
C TRP A 12 -7.30 -5.69 -11.74
N GLY A 13 -6.26 -5.01 -12.21
CA GLY A 13 -6.30 -3.59 -12.54
C GLY A 13 -6.70 -2.69 -11.37
N TRP A 14 -7.65 -1.79 -11.60
CA TRP A 14 -8.03 -0.72 -10.66
C TRP A 14 -8.66 -1.23 -9.36
N ARG A 15 -9.36 -2.39 -9.36
CA ARG A 15 -9.99 -2.92 -8.15
C ARG A 15 -8.95 -3.37 -7.13
N ARG A 16 -7.85 -3.99 -7.60
CA ARG A 16 -6.73 -4.40 -6.76
C ARG A 16 -6.01 -3.19 -6.16
N ALA A 17 -5.81 -2.14 -6.97
CA ALA A 17 -5.28 -0.87 -6.52
C ALA A 17 -6.16 -0.22 -5.44
N LEU A 18 -7.49 -0.21 -5.64
CA LEU A 18 -8.42 0.34 -4.65
C LEU A 18 -8.38 -0.44 -3.33
N VAL A 19 -8.36 -1.78 -3.36
CA VAL A 19 -8.27 -2.58 -2.13
C VAL A 19 -6.92 -2.36 -1.43
N ALA A 20 -5.82 -2.28 -2.18
CA ALA A 20 -4.51 -1.94 -1.61
C ALA A 20 -4.53 -0.58 -0.92
N PHE A 21 -5.07 0.44 -1.59
CA PHE A 21 -5.22 1.79 -1.06
C PHE A 21 -6.07 1.83 0.21
N LEU A 22 -7.24 1.19 0.20
CA LEU A 22 -8.12 1.14 1.38
C LEU A 22 -7.48 0.37 2.55
N ALA A 23 -6.76 -0.72 2.27
CA ALA A 23 -6.04 -1.46 3.30
C ALA A 23 -4.93 -0.61 3.94
N GLY A 24 -4.19 0.17 3.13
CA GLY A 24 -3.20 1.11 3.63
C GLY A 24 -3.83 2.23 4.47
N ALA A 25 -4.91 2.85 3.98
CA ALA A 25 -5.62 3.89 4.72
C ALA A 25 -6.19 3.36 6.05
N PHE A 26 -6.69 2.12 6.07
CA PHE A 26 -7.17 1.48 7.30
C PHE A 26 -6.04 1.22 8.31
N ALA A 27 -4.82 0.92 7.84
CA ALA A 27 -3.67 0.68 8.72
C ALA A 27 -3.27 1.92 9.54
N VAL A 28 -3.64 3.13 9.10
CA VAL A 28 -3.42 4.38 9.85
C VAL A 28 -4.13 4.37 11.20
N LEU A 29 -5.23 3.63 11.36
CA LEU A 29 -5.92 3.51 12.64
C LEU A 29 -5.06 2.84 13.73
N GLY A 30 -3.97 2.16 13.35
CA GLY A 30 -2.99 1.65 14.30
C GLY A 30 -2.05 2.73 14.88
N GLN A 31 -2.06 3.95 14.32
CA GLN A 31 -1.27 5.08 14.80
C GLN A 31 -2.09 5.94 15.78
N ALA A 32 -1.40 6.76 16.56
CA ALA A 32 -2.04 7.83 17.33
C ALA A 32 -2.80 8.77 16.37
N PRO A 33 -3.95 9.34 16.79
CA PRO A 33 -4.57 9.26 18.12
C PRO A 33 -5.55 8.07 18.31
N TYR A 34 -5.65 7.17 17.33
CA TYR A 34 -6.62 6.07 17.36
C TYR A 34 -6.12 4.86 18.13
N ASP A 35 -4.81 4.57 18.03
CA ASP A 35 -4.12 3.49 18.75
C ASP A 35 -4.80 2.10 18.62
N PHE A 36 -5.53 1.90 17.51
CA PHE A 36 -6.31 0.70 17.23
C PHE A 36 -5.48 -0.29 16.43
N PHE A 37 -4.53 -0.93 17.10
CA PHE A 37 -3.60 -1.90 16.50
C PHE A 37 -4.30 -3.06 15.77
N ALA A 38 -5.55 -3.39 16.13
CA ALA A 38 -6.35 -4.42 15.49
C ALA A 38 -6.60 -4.14 13.98
N ALA A 39 -6.53 -2.88 13.55
CA ALA A 39 -6.59 -2.55 12.13
C ALA A 39 -5.46 -3.18 11.31
N CYS A 40 -4.25 -3.22 11.87
CA CYS A 40 -3.07 -3.82 11.22
C CYS A 40 -3.26 -5.32 10.97
N PHE A 41 -3.98 -6.03 11.85
CA PHE A 41 -4.32 -7.45 11.68
C PHE A 41 -5.29 -7.70 10.52
N VAL A 42 -5.91 -6.67 9.94
CA VAL A 42 -6.69 -6.77 8.70
C VAL A 42 -5.88 -6.29 7.51
N SER A 43 -5.21 -5.14 7.63
CA SER A 43 -4.47 -4.50 6.55
C SER A 43 -3.30 -5.33 6.03
N PHE A 44 -2.47 -5.88 6.91
CA PHE A 44 -1.29 -6.65 6.48
C PHE A 44 -1.66 -8.01 5.85
N PRO A 45 -2.64 -8.79 6.37
CA PRO A 45 -3.11 -9.97 5.66
C PRO A 45 -3.72 -9.66 4.30
N LEU A 46 -4.45 -8.55 4.16
CA LEU A 46 -4.92 -8.09 2.85
C LEU A 46 -3.75 -7.79 1.90
N LEU A 47 -2.70 -7.12 2.38
CA LEU A 47 -1.49 -6.87 1.59
C LEU A 47 -0.82 -8.17 1.15
N VAL A 48 -0.67 -9.15 2.04
CA VAL A 48 -0.15 -10.49 1.71
C VAL A 48 -0.99 -11.13 0.60
N TRP A 49 -2.32 -11.17 0.74
CA TRP A 49 -3.20 -11.79 -0.26
C TRP A 49 -3.16 -11.05 -1.61
N LEU A 50 -3.06 -9.73 -1.59
CA LEU A 50 -2.90 -8.94 -2.82
C LEU A 50 -1.55 -9.22 -3.48
N LEU A 51 -0.48 -9.47 -2.72
CA LEU A 51 0.83 -9.86 -3.26
C LEU A 51 0.86 -11.31 -3.75
N ASP A 52 0.14 -12.22 -3.09
CA ASP A 52 -0.07 -13.59 -3.56
C ASP A 52 -0.80 -13.60 -4.91
N GLY A 53 -1.81 -12.75 -5.10
CA GLY A 53 -2.47 -12.54 -6.40
C GLY A 53 -1.57 -11.90 -7.47
N ALA A 54 -0.41 -11.33 -7.10
CA ALA A 54 0.60 -10.84 -8.04
C ALA A 54 1.39 -11.97 -8.70
N THR A 55 1.31 -13.19 -8.19
CA THR A 55 2.27 -14.26 -8.50
C THR A 55 1.96 -15.04 -9.77
N GLY A 56 0.77 -14.85 -10.38
CA GLY A 56 0.18 -15.72 -11.40
C GLY A 56 0.80 -15.76 -12.81
N GLU A 57 1.89 -15.06 -13.09
CA GLU A 57 2.54 -15.12 -14.42
C GLU A 57 3.94 -15.74 -14.32
N ALA A 58 4.01 -17.08 -14.33
CA ALA A 58 5.28 -17.82 -14.35
C ALA A 58 6.04 -17.71 -15.68
N SER A 59 5.41 -17.17 -16.74
CA SER A 59 5.93 -17.16 -18.11
C SER A 59 6.22 -15.76 -18.67
N GLY A 60 6.46 -14.76 -17.82
CA GLY A 60 6.73 -13.38 -18.21
C GLY A 60 8.15 -12.89 -17.87
N SER A 61 8.62 -11.85 -18.58
CA SER A 61 9.83 -11.10 -18.21
C SER A 61 9.80 -10.65 -16.74
N LEU A 62 10.96 -10.61 -16.06
CA LEU A 62 11.11 -10.17 -14.67
C LEU A 62 10.36 -8.87 -14.39
N PHE A 63 10.41 -7.91 -15.31
CA PHE A 63 9.72 -6.64 -15.18
C PHE A 63 8.18 -6.80 -15.10
N ARG A 64 7.61 -7.71 -15.89
CA ARG A 64 6.16 -8.01 -15.88
C ARG A 64 5.72 -8.65 -14.57
N ARG A 65 6.60 -9.42 -13.92
CA ARG A 65 6.38 -10.04 -12.61
C ARG A 65 6.49 -9.04 -11.45
N LEU A 66 7.34 -8.03 -11.56
CA LEU A 66 7.56 -7.04 -10.49
C LEU A 66 6.56 -5.88 -10.52
N ARG A 67 6.10 -5.45 -11.71
CA ARG A 67 5.13 -4.34 -11.85
C ARG A 67 3.88 -4.48 -10.98
N PRO A 68 3.20 -5.64 -10.90
CA PRO A 68 2.00 -5.78 -10.08
C PRO A 68 2.31 -5.74 -8.58
N ALA A 69 3.46 -6.27 -8.15
CA ALA A 69 3.90 -6.20 -6.76
C ALA A 69 4.21 -4.75 -6.35
N PHE A 70 4.96 -4.03 -7.19
CA PHE A 70 5.22 -2.60 -7.02
C PHE A 70 3.91 -1.81 -6.92
N ALA A 71 2.98 -2.03 -7.86
CA ALA A 71 1.71 -1.31 -7.87
C ALA A 71 0.90 -1.55 -6.58
N VAL A 72 0.87 -2.79 -6.07
CA VAL A 72 0.19 -3.08 -4.79
C VAL A 72 0.85 -2.39 -3.62
N GLY A 73 2.18 -2.52 -3.47
CA GLY A 73 2.91 -1.85 -2.40
C GLY A 73 2.74 -0.34 -2.46
N TRP A 74 2.85 0.23 -3.66
CA TRP A 74 2.71 1.65 -3.89
C TRP A 74 1.29 2.16 -3.56
N TRP A 75 0.23 1.50 -4.03
CA TRP A 75 -1.14 1.92 -3.68
C TRP A 75 -1.43 1.76 -2.18
N PHE A 76 -0.92 0.70 -1.54
CA PHE A 76 -1.00 0.53 -0.09
C PHE A 76 -0.30 1.66 0.67
N GLY A 77 0.96 1.93 0.33
CA GLY A 77 1.73 3.03 0.93
C GLY A 77 1.07 4.38 0.69
N PHE A 78 0.53 4.63 -0.50
CA PHE A 78 -0.17 5.87 -0.80
C PHE A 78 -1.42 6.05 0.08
N GLY A 79 -2.24 5.01 0.25
CA GLY A 79 -3.38 5.06 1.17
C GLY A 79 -2.97 5.32 2.61
N TYR A 80 -1.91 4.65 3.08
CA TYR A 80 -1.36 4.84 4.42
C TYR A 80 -0.86 6.27 4.65
N PHE A 81 -0.02 6.79 3.76
CA PHE A 81 0.53 8.14 3.91
C PHE A 81 -0.53 9.22 3.68
N LEU A 82 -1.47 9.04 2.75
CA LEU A 82 -2.50 10.05 2.48
C LEU A 82 -3.44 10.20 3.68
N ALA A 83 -3.88 9.08 4.26
CA ALA A 83 -4.74 9.09 5.45
C ALA A 83 -3.97 9.46 6.73
N GLY A 84 -2.65 9.26 6.79
CA GLY A 84 -1.82 9.55 7.97
C GLY A 84 -1.19 10.94 7.98
N LEU A 85 -0.91 11.54 6.81
CA LEU A 85 -0.17 12.80 6.67
C LEU A 85 -1.02 13.97 6.16
N TRP A 86 -2.35 13.80 6.08
CA TRP A 86 -3.26 14.88 5.64
C TRP A 86 -3.09 16.17 6.45
N TRP A 87 -2.71 16.04 7.73
CA TRP A 87 -2.52 17.16 8.66
C TRP A 87 -1.36 18.09 8.25
N ILE A 88 -0.40 17.64 7.44
CA ILE A 88 0.73 18.46 6.94
C ILE A 88 0.21 19.67 6.14
N GLY A 89 -0.96 19.54 5.49
CA GLY A 89 -1.60 20.65 4.78
C GLY A 89 -1.84 21.88 5.67
N SER A 90 -2.03 21.67 6.99
CA SER A 90 -2.24 22.76 7.95
C SER A 90 -1.06 23.74 8.00
N ALA A 91 0.16 23.29 7.72
CA ALA A 91 1.34 24.15 7.70
C ALA A 91 1.27 25.22 6.60
N LEU A 92 0.67 24.89 5.45
CA LEU A 92 0.49 25.84 4.34
C LEU A 92 -0.67 26.81 4.57
N LEU A 93 -1.60 26.47 5.48
CA LEU A 93 -2.73 27.34 5.83
C LEU A 93 -2.33 28.50 6.75
N VAL A 94 -1.14 28.46 7.37
CA VAL A 94 -0.62 29.57 8.18
C VAL A 94 -0.44 30.83 7.32
N GLU A 95 0.05 30.67 6.08
CA GLU A 95 0.22 31.73 5.09
C GLU A 95 -0.64 31.43 3.84
N ALA A 96 -1.93 31.15 4.06
CA ALA A 96 -2.85 30.68 3.02
C ALA A 96 -2.94 31.62 1.81
N ASP A 97 -2.86 32.94 2.01
CA ASP A 97 -2.91 33.93 0.93
C ASP A 97 -1.81 33.71 -0.13
N SER A 98 -0.65 33.19 0.30
CA SER A 98 0.49 32.91 -0.59
C SER A 98 0.55 31.45 -1.03
N PHE A 99 0.08 30.50 -0.19
CA PHE A 99 0.37 29.07 -0.37
C PHE A 99 -0.83 28.13 -0.47
N ALA A 100 -2.08 28.63 -0.43
CA ALA A 100 -3.27 27.77 -0.55
C ALA A 100 -3.29 26.94 -1.85
N TRP A 101 -2.75 27.47 -2.95
CA TRP A 101 -2.63 26.75 -4.21
C TRP A 101 -1.70 25.53 -4.15
N ALA A 102 -0.76 25.49 -3.20
CA ALA A 102 0.20 24.41 -2.99
C ALA A 102 -0.36 23.25 -2.14
N LEU A 103 -1.51 23.44 -1.48
CA LEU A 103 -2.16 22.44 -0.64
C LEU A 103 -2.35 21.06 -1.30
N PRO A 104 -2.90 20.93 -2.52
CA PRO A 104 -3.06 19.61 -3.13
C PRO A 104 -1.71 18.92 -3.38
N PHE A 105 -0.65 19.67 -3.67
CA PHE A 105 0.68 19.10 -3.87
C PHE A 105 1.31 18.62 -2.56
N ALA A 106 1.11 19.34 -1.45
CA ALA A 106 1.59 18.90 -0.15
C ALA A 106 0.78 17.70 0.37
N VAL A 107 -0.54 17.76 0.31
CA VAL A 107 -1.42 16.73 0.87
C VAL A 107 -1.42 15.46 0.03
N VAL A 108 -1.36 15.57 -1.30
CA VAL A 108 -1.40 14.39 -2.20
C VAL A 108 -0.02 14.04 -2.73
N GLY A 109 0.75 15.02 -3.18
CA GLY A 109 2.04 14.79 -3.82
C GLY A 109 3.09 14.18 -2.90
N ILE A 110 3.17 14.65 -1.64
CA ILE A 110 4.11 14.07 -0.66
C ILE A 110 3.79 12.59 -0.39
N PRO A 111 2.55 12.20 0.00
CA PRO A 111 2.18 10.79 0.13
C PRO A 111 2.42 9.95 -1.13
N PHE A 112 2.13 10.51 -2.31
CA PHE A 112 2.30 9.84 -3.59
C PHE A 112 3.78 9.53 -3.89
N MET A 113 4.70 10.43 -3.51
CA MET A 113 6.14 10.21 -3.60
C MET A 113 6.65 9.24 -2.53
N LEU A 114 6.21 9.37 -1.29
CA LEU A 114 6.61 8.46 -0.20
C LEU A 114 6.14 7.03 -0.44
N ALA A 115 5.02 6.85 -1.13
CA ALA A 115 4.51 5.54 -1.52
C ALA A 115 5.49 4.72 -2.38
N PHE A 116 6.46 5.36 -3.05
CA PHE A 116 7.51 4.64 -3.78
C PHE A 116 8.34 3.72 -2.88
N PHE A 117 8.60 4.11 -1.62
CA PHE A 117 9.31 3.25 -0.66
C PHE A 117 8.55 1.95 -0.43
N TYR A 118 7.23 2.01 -0.25
CA TYR A 118 6.38 0.82 -0.11
C TYR A 118 6.28 0.00 -1.41
N GLY A 119 6.31 0.66 -2.57
CA GLY A 119 6.38 -0.01 -3.86
C GLY A 119 7.68 -0.82 -4.02
N PHE A 120 8.82 -0.24 -3.66
CA PHE A 120 10.12 -0.92 -3.69
C PHE A 120 10.23 -2.02 -2.64
N ALA A 121 9.74 -1.79 -1.42
CA ALA A 121 9.58 -2.78 -0.36
C ALA A 121 8.81 -4.01 -0.87
N ALA A 122 7.68 -3.80 -1.53
CA ALA A 122 6.90 -4.88 -2.12
C ALA A 122 7.62 -5.62 -3.26
N ILE A 123 8.50 -4.95 -4.02
CA ILE A 123 9.40 -5.62 -4.97
C ILE A 123 10.38 -6.52 -4.24
N VAL A 124 11.04 -6.01 -3.19
CA VAL A 124 12.01 -6.78 -2.39
C VAL A 124 11.35 -7.99 -1.78
N ALA A 125 10.19 -7.80 -1.13
CA ALA A 125 9.39 -8.90 -0.60
C ALA A 125 9.05 -9.90 -1.71
N ARG A 126 8.64 -9.42 -2.90
CA ARG A 126 8.30 -10.29 -4.04
C ARG A 126 9.47 -11.13 -4.55
N LEU A 127 10.70 -10.63 -4.48
CA LEU A 127 11.91 -11.36 -4.86
C LEU A 127 12.21 -12.51 -3.89
N LEU A 128 11.88 -12.32 -2.60
CA LEU A 128 12.07 -13.31 -1.53
C LEU A 128 10.82 -14.18 -1.29
N TRP A 129 9.77 -14.02 -2.10
CA TRP A 129 8.47 -14.62 -1.85
C TRP A 129 8.50 -16.15 -1.96
N SER A 130 7.92 -16.83 -0.98
CA SER A 130 7.75 -18.28 -0.94
C SER A 130 6.26 -18.65 -0.84
N ASN A 131 5.91 -19.88 -1.21
CA ASN A 131 4.52 -20.36 -1.12
C ASN A 131 4.13 -20.77 0.32
N ASP A 132 5.10 -20.79 1.24
CA ASP A 132 4.94 -21.18 2.63
C ASP A 132 4.85 -19.95 3.56
N ILE A 133 4.94 -20.17 4.87
CA ILE A 133 4.92 -19.11 5.89
C ILE A 133 6.04 -18.07 5.69
N GLY A 134 7.09 -18.41 4.95
CA GLY A 134 8.22 -17.52 4.64
C GLY A 134 7.81 -16.22 3.92
N ARG A 135 6.64 -16.15 3.28
CA ARG A 135 6.11 -14.89 2.71
C ARG A 135 5.89 -13.80 3.77
N ILE A 136 5.58 -14.17 5.01
CA ILE A 136 5.43 -13.21 6.11
C ILE A 136 6.79 -12.59 6.46
N ALA A 137 7.84 -13.41 6.52
CA ALA A 137 9.20 -12.93 6.74
C ALA A 137 9.71 -12.08 5.56
N ALA A 138 9.39 -12.48 4.33
CA ALA A 138 9.72 -11.70 3.14
C ALA A 138 9.04 -10.31 3.15
N LEU A 139 7.76 -10.25 3.56
CA LEU A 139 7.05 -8.99 3.73
C LEU A 139 7.62 -8.14 4.87
N ALA A 140 8.02 -8.76 5.97
CA ALA A 140 8.60 -8.03 7.10
C ALA A 140 10.01 -7.47 6.78
N PHE A 141 10.73 -8.11 5.85
CA PHE A 141 12.07 -7.69 5.44
C PHE A 141 12.05 -6.52 4.44
N GLY A 142 11.14 -6.56 3.47
CA GLY A 142 11.01 -5.53 2.43
C GLY A 142 10.22 -4.34 2.92
#